data_AF-A0A6J1GA15-F1
#
_entry.id   AF-A0A6J1GA15-F1
#
_cell.length_a   1.000
_cell.length_b   1.000
_cell.length_c   1.000
_cell.angle_alpha   90.00
_cell.angle_beta   90.00
_cell.angle_gamma   90.00
#
_symmetry.space_group_name_H-M   'P 1'
#
loop_
_entity.id
_entity.type
_entity.pdbx_description
1 polymer ?
#
loop_
_entity_poly.entity_id
_entity_poly.type
_entity_poly.pdbx_seq_one_letter_code
_entity_poly.pdbx_strand_id
1 'polypeptide(L)'
;MKMMNNGYNSSFNSNSVGLMSSAATTAASSSSSTSTTNTNSQSQGLKTYFKTPEGRYKLHYEKTHPPGFPPFSHGKSVSQVTLAQLKDKPAQAGPTPSLSSSTSASSGVRYAAAKFLGVGGGNGVRAIGFAGGNGSGKAINGTSRSGSLAGSNGSHSILNPNYDGKGTYLIFNVGDTIFIGDLNSPDKDPIKSLHFSNSNPICHAFDPEAKDGHDLLIGLNSGDVYSVSLRQQLQDVGKKLVGAQHYNKEGTVNNSRCVCIAWIPKSDGAFVVAHADGNLYVYEKSKDGSVDSTFPVIKDQTQFSVAHARSSKSNPIARWHICQGSINNVAFSTDGVYLATVGRDGYLRVFDYLKEQLICGGKSYYGALLCCTWSGDGKYILTGGEDDLVTVWSMEDRKVVAWGEGHNSWVSGVAFDSYWSSPASDDTEENVVYRFGSVGQDTQLLLWDLSMDEIVVPLRRCPPGGSPTFSAGSQSAHWDSITPLGTLQPAPCMRDVPKLSPVVAHRVHTEPLSGIIFTQESILTACREGHVKIWMRPSSETQSSNSETLVCSSMLAGPKVGSSTLK
;
A
#
# COMPACT_ATOMS: atom_id res chain seq x y z
N MET A 1 -53.03 20.73 -16.81
CA MET A 1 -53.31 20.81 -18.26
C MET A 1 -52.69 22.09 -18.82
N LYS A 2 -51.43 22.01 -19.28
CA LYS A 2 -50.80 22.69 -20.43
C LYS A 2 -49.28 22.69 -20.23
N MET A 3 -48.64 21.95 -21.12
CA MET A 3 -47.20 21.87 -21.36
C MET A 3 -46.69 23.04 -22.20
N MET A 4 -45.38 23.27 -22.14
CA MET A 4 -44.41 23.61 -23.21
C MET A 4 -43.10 23.95 -22.47
N ASN A 5 -42.06 23.12 -22.38
CA ASN A 5 -41.16 22.46 -23.34
C ASN A 5 -40.28 23.40 -24.21
N ASN A 6 -38.96 23.28 -23.98
CA ASN A 6 -37.76 23.56 -24.81
C ASN A 6 -36.62 23.86 -23.82
N GLY A 7 -35.50 23.13 -23.68
CA GLY A 7 -34.79 22.23 -24.57
C GLY A 7 -33.56 22.96 -25.14
N TYR A 8 -32.37 22.79 -24.54
CA TYR A 8 -31.08 22.94 -25.24
C TYR A 8 -30.02 22.04 -24.59
N ASN A 9 -29.47 21.17 -25.44
CA ASN A 9 -28.35 20.27 -25.23
C ASN A 9 -27.10 20.96 -25.80
N SER A 10 -25.96 20.97 -25.10
CA SER A 10 -24.65 21.03 -25.76
C SER A 10 -23.52 20.60 -24.82
N SER A 11 -23.00 19.42 -25.11
CA SER A 11 -21.64 18.96 -24.87
C SER A 11 -20.57 19.99 -25.20
N PHE A 12 -19.55 20.17 -24.35
CA PHE A 12 -18.20 20.51 -24.80
C PHE A 12 -17.14 19.83 -23.93
N ASN A 13 -16.28 19.10 -24.63
CA ASN A 13 -15.03 18.51 -24.20
C ASN A 13 -13.90 19.53 -24.47
N SER A 14 -12.72 19.26 -23.91
CA SER A 14 -11.37 19.76 -24.25
C SER A 14 -10.77 20.95 -23.48
N ASN A 15 -9.58 20.63 -22.96
CA ASN A 15 -8.43 21.47 -22.63
C ASN A 15 -8.28 22.69 -23.56
N SER A 16 -8.03 23.86 -22.97
CA SER A 16 -7.06 24.80 -23.57
C SER A 16 -6.42 25.69 -22.50
N VAL A 17 -5.11 25.77 -22.62
CA VAL A 17 -4.19 26.65 -21.92
C VAL A 17 -4.37 28.06 -22.48
N GLY A 18 -4.52 29.06 -21.62
CA GLY A 18 -4.62 30.47 -22.00
C GLY A 18 -3.74 31.36 -21.13
N LEU A 19 -2.49 31.55 -21.56
CA LEU A 19 -1.65 32.69 -21.18
C LEU A 19 -2.20 33.96 -21.83
N MET A 20 -2.55 34.99 -21.04
CA MET A 20 -2.51 36.42 -21.40
C MET A 20 -2.50 37.22 -20.09
N SER A 21 -1.34 37.74 -19.65
CA SER A 21 -0.80 39.08 -19.95
C SER A 21 -1.59 40.25 -19.35
N SER A 22 -1.06 40.75 -18.23
CA SER A 22 -0.91 42.17 -17.84
C SER A 22 -1.85 43.21 -18.47
N ALA A 23 -2.62 43.88 -17.60
CA ALA A 23 -2.96 45.29 -17.76
C ALA A 23 -2.72 46.01 -16.44
N ALA A 24 -1.85 47.02 -16.50
CA ALA A 24 -1.46 47.89 -15.42
C ALA A 24 -2.60 48.83 -15.02
N THR A 25 -2.65 49.21 -13.74
CA THR A 25 -3.28 50.47 -13.33
C THR A 25 -2.40 51.12 -12.27
N THR A 26 -2.08 52.38 -12.53
CA THR A 26 -1.10 53.23 -11.87
C THR A 26 -1.58 53.84 -10.56
N ALA A 27 -0.69 53.75 -9.55
CA ALA A 27 -0.27 54.76 -8.58
C ALA A 27 -1.30 55.53 -7.72
N ALA A 28 -1.13 55.40 -6.39
CA ALA A 28 -0.99 56.55 -5.50
C ALA A 28 -0.05 56.19 -4.33
N SER A 29 1.05 56.95 -4.24
CA SER A 29 2.12 56.84 -3.25
C SER A 29 1.79 57.59 -1.97
N SER A 30 1.96 56.96 -0.81
CA SER A 30 2.20 57.65 0.46
C SER A 30 3.39 57.00 1.16
N SER A 31 4.48 57.76 1.23
CA SER A 31 5.76 57.42 1.85
C SER A 31 5.71 57.53 3.38
N SER A 32 6.16 56.50 4.09
CA SER A 32 6.70 56.67 5.45
C SER A 32 7.75 55.60 5.77
N SER A 33 9.00 56.05 5.76
CA SER A 33 10.17 55.60 6.53
C SER A 33 10.42 54.11 6.75
N THR A 34 11.39 53.61 6.00
CA THR A 34 12.14 52.36 6.17
C THR A 34 12.82 52.28 7.54
N SER A 35 12.44 51.31 8.37
CA SER A 35 13.31 50.74 9.40
C SER A 35 13.84 49.40 8.89
N THR A 36 15.10 49.38 8.46
CA THR A 36 15.82 48.16 8.06
C THR A 36 16.10 47.30 9.29
N THR A 37 15.27 46.30 9.55
CA THR A 37 15.66 45.12 10.32
C THR A 37 16.12 44.03 9.35
N ASN A 38 17.45 43.85 9.29
CA ASN A 38 18.07 42.66 8.72
C ASN A 38 17.58 41.42 9.48
N THR A 39 16.59 40.72 8.95
CA THR A 39 16.36 39.31 9.32
C THR A 39 17.03 38.45 8.26
N ASN A 40 18.24 38.00 8.58
CA ASN A 40 18.83 36.81 7.98
C ASN A 40 17.83 35.65 8.17
N SER A 41 17.05 35.32 7.15
CA SER A 41 16.37 34.04 7.08
C SER A 41 17.41 32.97 6.72
N GLN A 42 18.24 32.60 7.71
CA GLN A 42 18.91 31.31 7.65
C GLN A 42 17.82 30.25 7.62
N SER A 43 17.81 29.43 6.56
CA SER A 43 16.99 28.22 6.49
C SER A 43 17.41 27.32 7.66
N GLN A 44 16.63 27.34 8.74
CA GLN A 44 16.84 26.39 9.83
C GLN A 44 16.65 24.98 9.26
N GLY A 45 17.74 24.22 9.18
CA GLY A 45 17.70 22.84 8.74
C GLY A 45 16.71 22.02 9.57
N LEU A 46 16.06 21.04 8.94
CA LEU A 46 15.16 20.13 9.64
C LEU A 46 15.91 19.41 10.75
N LYS A 47 15.25 19.24 11.91
CA LYS A 47 15.83 18.50 13.03
C LYS A 47 15.96 17.03 12.64
N THR A 48 17.08 16.42 13.00
CA THR A 48 17.36 14.98 12.76
C THR A 48 16.80 14.09 13.86
N TYR A 49 15.96 14.61 14.74
CA TYR A 49 15.29 13.85 15.78
C TYR A 49 14.01 14.54 16.25
N PHE A 50 13.09 13.77 16.81
CA PHE A 50 11.96 14.26 17.59
C PHE A 50 11.86 13.49 18.91
N LYS A 51 11.11 14.05 19.85
CA LYS A 51 10.94 13.49 21.20
C LYS A 51 9.51 13.02 21.38
N THR A 52 9.37 11.96 22.15
CA THR A 52 8.15 11.35 22.63
C THR A 52 8.29 11.11 24.13
N PRO A 53 7.20 10.80 24.86
CA PRO A 53 7.29 10.40 26.26
C PRO A 53 8.24 9.21 26.50
N GLU A 54 8.30 8.24 25.58
CA GLU A 54 9.15 7.06 25.69
C GLU A 54 10.63 7.30 25.30
N GLY A 55 10.95 8.43 24.65
CA GLY A 55 12.32 8.76 24.32
C GLY A 55 12.49 9.53 23.01
N ARG A 56 13.70 9.46 22.45
CA ARG A 56 14.11 10.22 21.26
C ARG A 56 14.15 9.33 20.02
N TYR A 57 13.32 9.66 19.04
CA TYR A 57 13.40 9.07 17.71
C TYR A 57 14.46 9.81 16.90
N LYS A 58 15.44 9.08 16.35
CA LYS A 58 16.57 9.66 15.62
C LYS A 58 16.47 9.28 14.14
N LEU A 59 16.70 10.25 13.25
CA LEU A 59 16.87 9.99 11.84
C LEU A 59 18.12 9.13 11.64
N HIS A 60 17.96 7.98 10.99
CA HIS A 60 19.04 7.02 10.76
C HIS A 60 19.47 7.04 9.30
N TYR A 61 18.56 6.72 8.38
CA TYR A 61 18.83 6.74 6.94
C TYR A 61 17.81 7.59 6.18
N GLU A 62 18.25 8.05 5.03
CA GLU A 62 17.42 8.69 4.01
C GLU A 62 17.63 7.94 2.69
N LYS A 63 16.55 7.48 2.08
CA LYS A 63 16.52 6.78 0.80
C LYS A 63 15.88 7.70 -0.24
N THR A 64 16.47 7.77 -1.42
CA THR A 64 15.98 8.64 -2.49
C THR A 64 16.31 8.06 -3.85
N HIS A 65 15.78 8.65 -4.92
CA HIS A 65 16.16 8.31 -6.28
C HIS A 65 17.56 8.89 -6.63
N PRO A 66 18.27 8.32 -7.62
CA PRO A 66 19.60 8.81 -8.00
C PRO A 66 19.63 10.29 -8.40
N PRO A 67 20.75 11.00 -8.18
CA PRO A 67 20.91 12.39 -8.59
C PRO A 67 20.87 12.53 -10.12
N GLY A 68 20.18 13.55 -10.64
CA GLY A 68 20.00 13.78 -12.08
C GLY A 68 18.68 13.23 -12.65
N PHE A 69 17.80 12.68 -11.81
CA PHE A 69 16.42 12.39 -12.18
C PHE A 69 15.67 13.71 -12.46
N PRO A 70 14.99 13.85 -13.62
CA PRO A 70 14.42 15.14 -14.02
C PRO A 70 13.29 15.57 -13.08
N PRO A 71 13.18 16.88 -12.78
CA PRO A 71 12.10 17.38 -11.93
C PRO A 71 10.75 17.13 -12.62
N PHE A 72 9.84 16.45 -11.91
CA PHE A 72 8.51 16.16 -12.42
C PHE A 72 7.58 17.36 -12.23
N SER A 73 6.70 17.60 -13.21
CA SER A 73 5.64 18.60 -13.06
C SER A 73 4.75 18.26 -11.86
N HIS A 74 4.31 19.28 -11.10
CA HIS A 74 3.34 19.12 -10.02
C HIS A 74 2.08 18.42 -10.57
N GLY A 75 1.85 17.18 -10.13
CA GLY A 75 0.84 16.26 -10.68
C GLY A 75 1.38 14.95 -11.27
N LYS A 76 2.70 14.82 -11.45
CA LYS A 76 3.41 13.59 -11.88
C LYS A 76 4.18 12.89 -10.75
N SER A 77 4.30 13.51 -9.57
CA SER A 77 5.04 12.95 -8.45
C SER A 77 4.09 12.31 -7.44
N VAL A 78 3.87 11.00 -7.59
CA VAL A 78 3.24 10.15 -6.57
C VAL A 78 4.36 9.28 -6.00
N SER A 79 4.55 9.31 -4.69
CA SER A 79 5.48 8.41 -4.00
C SER A 79 4.76 7.68 -2.89
N GLN A 80 4.17 6.54 -3.23
CA GLN A 80 3.77 5.52 -2.28
C GLN A 80 5.01 4.74 -1.87
N VAL A 81 5.01 4.23 -0.64
CA VAL A 81 6.05 3.33 -0.12
C VAL A 81 5.41 2.03 0.33
N THR A 82 6.07 0.92 0.02
CA THR A 82 5.69 -0.42 0.47
C THR A 82 6.94 -1.13 0.98
N LEU A 83 6.84 -1.74 2.16
CA LEU A 83 7.86 -2.61 2.70
C LEU A 83 7.62 -4.04 2.23
N ALA A 84 8.68 -4.70 1.76
CA ALA A 84 8.63 -6.06 1.29
C ALA A 84 9.66 -6.92 2.03
N GLN A 85 9.19 -7.92 2.77
CA GLN A 85 10.06 -8.85 3.48
C GLN A 85 10.19 -10.14 2.68
N LEU A 86 11.39 -10.41 2.14
CA LEU A 86 11.69 -11.66 1.45
C LEU A 86 12.21 -12.69 2.45
N LYS A 87 11.42 -13.74 2.68
CA LYS A 87 11.79 -14.92 3.47
C LYS A 87 12.61 -15.92 2.63
N ASP A 88 13.26 -16.86 3.29
CA ASP A 88 13.98 -17.97 2.65
C ASP A 88 13.10 -18.70 1.65
N LYS A 89 13.64 -19.02 0.47
CA LYS A 89 12.98 -19.97 -0.43
C LYS A 89 12.99 -21.34 0.30
N PRO A 90 11.84 -21.96 0.61
CA PRO A 90 11.88 -23.37 1.01
C PRO A 90 12.52 -24.12 -0.16
N ALA A 91 13.60 -24.86 0.13
CA ALA A 91 14.25 -25.69 -0.87
C ALA A 91 13.17 -26.54 -1.54
N GLN A 92 13.00 -26.38 -2.85
CA GLN A 92 12.22 -27.33 -3.63
C GLN A 92 12.87 -28.69 -3.37
N ALA A 93 12.17 -29.59 -2.67
CA ALA A 93 12.56 -30.97 -2.61
C ALA A 93 12.61 -31.47 -4.04
N GLY A 94 13.83 -31.57 -4.59
CA GLY A 94 14.04 -32.26 -5.85
C GLY A 94 13.50 -33.69 -5.72
N PRO A 95 13.02 -34.31 -6.81
CA PRO A 95 12.58 -35.69 -6.75
C PRO A 95 13.75 -36.55 -6.24
N THR A 96 13.59 -37.09 -5.04
CA THR A 96 14.54 -38.06 -4.48
C THR A 96 14.61 -39.26 -5.42
N PRO A 97 15.80 -39.67 -5.90
CA PRO A 97 15.92 -40.91 -6.64
C PRO A 97 15.60 -42.07 -5.69
N SER A 98 14.53 -42.81 -5.98
CA SER A 98 14.17 -44.01 -5.22
C SER A 98 15.25 -45.06 -5.40
N LEU A 99 16.04 -45.31 -4.36
CA LEU A 99 16.95 -46.43 -4.28
C LEU A 99 16.15 -47.73 -4.14
N SER A 100 16.32 -48.63 -5.10
CA SER A 100 15.85 -50.01 -5.07
C SER A 100 16.48 -50.76 -3.89
N SER A 101 15.65 -51.42 -3.08
CA SER A 101 16.10 -52.56 -2.27
C SER A 101 15.11 -53.71 -2.40
N SER A 102 15.66 -54.84 -2.82
CA SER A 102 15.01 -56.10 -3.15
C SER A 102 15.17 -57.09 -2.01
N THR A 103 14.06 -57.70 -1.55
CA THR A 103 13.93 -59.04 -0.93
C THR A 103 12.45 -59.20 -0.57
N SER A 104 11.71 -60.30 -0.71
CA SER A 104 11.86 -61.63 -1.32
C SER A 104 10.46 -62.26 -1.30
N ALA A 105 10.17 -63.14 -2.26
CA ALA A 105 8.83 -63.61 -2.66
C ALA A 105 8.09 -64.52 -1.65
N SER A 106 6.76 -64.59 -1.75
CA SER A 106 6.05 -65.87 -1.93
C SER A 106 4.62 -65.73 -2.49
N SER A 107 4.43 -66.35 -3.65
CA SER A 107 3.32 -67.23 -4.05
C SER A 107 1.85 -66.74 -4.05
N GLY A 108 1.23 -66.78 -5.23
CA GLY A 108 -0.22 -66.75 -5.45
C GLY A 108 -0.55 -66.68 -6.94
N VAL A 109 -0.80 -67.82 -7.57
CA VAL A 109 -0.95 -67.97 -9.03
C VAL A 109 -2.42 -67.90 -9.46
N ARG A 110 -2.64 -67.30 -10.65
CA ARG A 110 -3.75 -67.46 -11.61
C ARG A 110 -5.12 -66.84 -11.26
N TYR A 111 -5.66 -66.02 -12.16
CA TYR A 111 -6.60 -66.48 -13.19
C TYR A 111 -6.71 -65.46 -14.34
N ALA A 112 -6.86 -65.97 -15.56
CA ALA A 112 -7.05 -65.24 -16.80
C ALA A 112 -8.49 -65.41 -17.30
N ALA A 113 -8.87 -64.50 -18.21
CA ALA A 113 -9.89 -64.59 -19.25
C ALA A 113 -11.33 -64.17 -18.93
N ALA A 114 -11.80 -63.17 -19.69
CA ALA A 114 -13.05 -63.28 -20.42
C ALA A 114 -12.88 -62.66 -21.83
N LYS A 115 -12.97 -63.53 -22.84
CA LYS A 115 -13.29 -63.19 -24.23
C LYS A 115 -14.81 -63.34 -24.38
N PHE A 116 -15.46 -62.45 -25.12
CA PHE A 116 -16.62 -62.82 -25.92
C PHE A 116 -16.59 -62.12 -27.28
N LEU A 117 -16.86 -62.92 -28.31
CA LEU A 117 -16.88 -62.68 -29.77
C LEU A 117 -18.02 -61.70 -30.15
N GLY A 118 -18.12 -61.02 -31.30
CA GLY A 118 -17.51 -61.16 -32.62
C GLY A 118 -18.62 -61.19 -33.72
N VAL A 119 -18.31 -60.63 -34.90
CA VAL A 119 -19.05 -60.65 -36.22
C VAL A 119 -20.06 -59.50 -36.45
N GLY A 120 -20.06 -58.73 -37.55
CA GLY A 120 -19.21 -58.68 -38.76
C GLY A 120 -19.83 -57.80 -39.89
N GLY A 121 -18.96 -57.29 -40.80
CA GLY A 121 -19.24 -56.81 -42.18
C GLY A 121 -19.65 -55.33 -42.33
N GLY A 122 -19.16 -54.51 -43.26
CA GLY A 122 -18.21 -54.66 -44.37
C GLY A 122 -18.38 -53.52 -45.41
N ASN A 123 -17.25 -53.08 -46.00
CA ASN A 123 -17.03 -52.35 -47.28
C ASN A 123 -17.34 -50.85 -47.48
N GLY A 124 -16.37 -50.14 -48.10
CA GLY A 124 -16.63 -48.90 -48.85
C GLY A 124 -15.46 -47.95 -49.09
N VAL A 125 -14.54 -48.31 -49.99
CA VAL A 125 -13.31 -47.59 -50.43
C VAL A 125 -13.58 -46.22 -51.08
N ARG A 126 -12.67 -45.24 -50.90
CA ARG A 126 -12.13 -44.40 -52.00
C ARG A 126 -10.87 -43.61 -51.57
N ALA A 127 -9.78 -43.86 -52.30
CA ALA A 127 -8.55 -43.07 -52.34
C ALA A 127 -8.45 -42.40 -53.72
N ILE A 128 -7.91 -41.17 -53.76
CA ILE A 128 -7.24 -40.47 -54.87
C ILE A 128 -6.53 -39.27 -54.22
N GLY A 129 -5.31 -38.84 -54.52
CA GLY A 129 -4.39 -39.10 -55.62
C GLY A 129 -3.66 -37.79 -55.92
N PHE A 130 -2.32 -37.81 -55.83
CA PHE A 130 -1.38 -36.70 -56.02
C PHE A 130 -1.38 -36.05 -57.43
N ALA A 131 -1.08 -34.75 -57.49
CA ALA A 131 -0.27 -34.06 -58.50
C ALA A 131 0.06 -32.65 -57.93
N GLY A 132 1.28 -32.09 -57.88
CA GLY A 132 2.50 -32.29 -58.66
C GLY A 132 2.88 -30.94 -59.29
N GLY A 133 3.93 -30.28 -58.81
CA GLY A 133 4.37 -28.98 -59.36
C GLY A 133 5.57 -28.34 -58.65
N ASN A 134 6.76 -28.71 -59.10
CA ASN A 134 8.12 -28.36 -58.65
C ASN A 134 8.50 -26.86 -58.68
N GLY A 135 9.54 -26.52 -57.89
CA GLY A 135 10.40 -25.36 -58.17
C GLY A 135 11.56 -25.11 -57.17
N SER A 136 12.60 -25.96 -57.21
CA SER A 136 14.04 -25.70 -56.93
C SER A 136 14.44 -24.97 -55.62
N GLY A 137 15.20 -25.56 -54.67
CA GLY A 137 16.60 -26.05 -54.76
C GLY A 137 17.52 -25.06 -54.01
N LYS A 138 18.51 -25.38 -53.17
CA LYS A 138 19.33 -26.56 -52.87
C LYS A 138 19.82 -26.48 -51.41
N ALA A 139 20.05 -27.63 -50.80
CA ALA A 139 20.85 -27.84 -49.59
C ALA A 139 22.30 -28.26 -49.95
N ILE A 140 23.07 -28.67 -48.92
CA ILE A 140 24.32 -29.49 -48.91
C ILE A 140 25.59 -28.63 -48.80
N ASN A 141 26.61 -28.84 -47.93
CA ASN A 141 27.21 -29.96 -47.18
C ASN A 141 28.03 -29.37 -45.99
N GLY A 142 28.50 -30.07 -44.95
CA GLY A 142 28.56 -31.51 -44.67
C GLY A 142 29.34 -31.81 -43.37
N THR A 143 29.12 -33.03 -42.84
CA THR A 143 30.08 -34.04 -42.26
C THR A 143 31.20 -33.59 -41.30
N SER A 144 31.57 -34.26 -40.19
CA SER A 144 31.30 -35.60 -39.63
C SER A 144 32.02 -35.78 -38.27
N ARG A 145 31.47 -36.63 -37.38
CA ARG A 145 32.07 -37.60 -36.40
C ARG A 145 33.47 -37.28 -35.80
N SER A 146 33.81 -37.42 -34.51
CA SER A 146 33.44 -38.34 -33.42
C SER A 146 34.30 -38.01 -32.18
N GLY A 147 33.90 -38.40 -30.95
CA GLY A 147 34.85 -38.63 -29.86
C GLY A 147 34.44 -38.06 -28.49
N SER A 148 34.43 -38.95 -27.49
CA SER A 148 34.03 -38.73 -26.09
C SER A 148 35.02 -37.87 -25.28
N LEU A 149 34.51 -37.17 -24.26
CA LEU A 149 34.95 -37.13 -22.84
C LEU A 149 34.97 -35.71 -22.23
N ALA A 150 34.27 -35.57 -21.10
CA ALA A 150 34.43 -34.60 -20.01
C ALA A 150 34.54 -33.09 -20.33
N GLY A 151 33.54 -32.33 -19.88
CA GLY A 151 33.62 -30.88 -19.75
C GLY A 151 32.41 -30.33 -19.02
N SER A 152 32.55 -30.05 -17.73
CA SER A 152 31.61 -29.26 -16.94
C SER A 152 31.41 -27.88 -17.55
N ASN A 153 30.16 -27.42 -17.67
CA ASN A 153 29.75 -26.01 -17.69
C ASN A 153 28.22 -26.01 -17.48
N GLY A 154 27.63 -25.38 -16.47
CA GLY A 154 28.00 -24.09 -15.89
C GLY A 154 27.17 -22.99 -16.54
N SER A 155 25.84 -23.01 -16.37
CA SER A 155 24.99 -21.86 -16.68
C SER A 155 25.02 -20.91 -15.48
N HIS A 156 26.07 -20.11 -15.39
CA HIS A 156 26.10 -18.93 -14.54
C HIS A 156 25.03 -17.95 -15.02
N SER A 157 23.96 -17.81 -14.25
CA SER A 157 23.25 -16.53 -14.20
C SER A 157 24.25 -15.50 -13.66
N ILE A 158 24.35 -14.35 -14.31
CA ILE A 158 25.05 -13.21 -13.73
C ILE A 158 24.14 -12.74 -12.59
N LEU A 159 24.34 -13.32 -11.42
CA LEU A 159 23.67 -12.94 -10.19
C LEU A 159 24.16 -11.55 -9.81
N ASN A 160 23.25 -10.69 -9.37
CA ASN A 160 23.62 -9.47 -8.68
C ASN A 160 24.43 -9.87 -7.42
N PRO A 161 25.72 -9.51 -7.31
CA PRO A 161 26.59 -10.00 -6.22
C PRO A 161 26.12 -9.55 -4.82
N ASN A 162 25.21 -8.58 -4.75
CA ASN A 162 24.65 -8.04 -3.50
C ASN A 162 23.29 -8.67 -3.10
N TYR A 163 22.80 -9.69 -3.81
CA TYR A 163 21.51 -10.32 -3.51
C TYR A 163 21.69 -11.64 -2.75
N ASP A 164 21.43 -11.62 -1.44
CA ASP A 164 21.49 -12.82 -0.58
C ASP A 164 20.16 -13.62 -0.54
N GLY A 165 19.12 -13.12 -1.20
CA GLY A 165 17.82 -13.76 -1.26
C GLY A 165 16.91 -13.54 -0.05
N LYS A 166 17.31 -12.67 0.88
CA LYS A 166 16.60 -12.38 2.13
C LYS A 166 16.59 -10.87 2.38
N GLY A 167 15.90 -10.46 3.44
CA GLY A 167 15.93 -9.09 3.93
C GLY A 167 14.66 -8.29 3.70
N THR A 168 14.69 -7.04 4.16
CA THR A 168 13.59 -6.10 4.08
C THR A 168 13.90 -5.05 3.02
N TYR A 169 13.10 -5.04 1.97
CA TYR A 169 13.24 -4.15 0.83
C TYR A 169 12.21 -3.02 0.91
N LEU A 170 12.66 -1.83 0.52
CA LEU A 170 11.85 -0.64 0.40
C LEU A 170 11.50 -0.43 -1.07
N ILE A 171 10.20 -0.43 -1.38
CA ILE A 171 9.68 -0.21 -2.74
C ILE A 171 8.96 1.13 -2.77
N PHE A 172 9.40 2.05 -3.63
CA PHE A 172 8.77 3.36 -3.77
C PHE A 172 8.74 3.81 -5.23
N ASN A 173 7.69 4.54 -5.61
CA ASN A 173 7.57 5.10 -6.96
C ASN A 173 7.90 6.59 -6.98
N VAL A 174 8.44 7.05 -8.11
CA VAL A 174 8.57 8.47 -8.44
C VAL A 174 8.43 8.62 -9.95
N GLY A 175 7.47 9.43 -10.39
CA GLY A 175 7.23 9.65 -11.81
C GLY A 175 6.84 8.36 -12.53
N ASP A 176 7.66 7.95 -13.50
CA ASP A 176 7.46 6.76 -14.35
C ASP A 176 8.24 5.52 -13.87
N THR A 177 8.85 5.58 -12.68
CA THR A 177 9.80 4.58 -12.23
C THR A 177 9.47 4.07 -10.83
N ILE A 178 9.61 2.76 -10.63
CA ILE A 178 9.65 2.12 -9.30
C ILE A 178 11.10 1.86 -8.93
N PHE A 179 11.46 2.27 -7.72
CA PHE A 179 12.75 2.05 -7.10
C PHE A 179 12.63 1.00 -6.01
N ILE A 180 13.62 0.13 -5.93
CA ILE A 180 13.74 -0.89 -4.89
C ILE A 180 15.09 -0.71 -4.23
N GLY A 181 15.10 -0.43 -2.93
CA GLY A 181 16.30 -0.35 -2.10
C GLY A 181 16.27 -1.37 -0.97
N ASP A 182 17.42 -1.70 -0.41
CA ASP A 182 17.49 -2.40 0.88
C ASP A 182 17.22 -1.36 1.99
N LEU A 183 16.32 -1.69 2.90
CA LEU A 183 15.95 -0.85 4.03
C LEU A 183 17.13 -0.61 4.98
N ASN A 184 17.93 -1.66 5.22
CA ASN A 184 18.96 -1.68 6.25
C ASN A 184 20.34 -1.25 5.73
N SER A 185 20.52 -1.23 4.41
CA SER A 185 21.75 -0.70 3.80
C SER A 185 21.91 0.80 4.12
N PRO A 186 23.13 1.30 4.38
CA PRO A 186 23.39 2.73 4.49
C PRO A 186 23.34 3.45 3.12
N ASP A 187 23.34 2.70 2.01
CA ASP A 187 23.36 3.26 0.67
C ASP A 187 22.07 4.03 0.38
N LYS A 188 22.20 5.26 -0.09
CA LYS A 188 21.06 6.11 -0.42
C LYS A 188 20.39 5.68 -1.72
N ASP A 189 21.20 5.19 -2.66
CA ASP A 189 20.76 4.83 -4.00
C ASP A 189 20.00 3.49 -4.00
N PRO A 190 18.97 3.36 -4.85
CA PRO A 190 18.22 2.12 -4.97
C PRO A 190 19.03 1.02 -5.66
N ILE A 191 18.80 -0.22 -5.24
CA ILE A 191 19.40 -1.44 -5.81
C ILE A 191 18.89 -1.69 -7.24
N LYS A 192 17.60 -1.40 -7.48
CA LYS A 192 16.93 -1.65 -8.76
C LYS A 192 16.00 -0.50 -9.11
N SER A 193 15.93 -0.19 -10.40
CA SER A 193 14.94 0.72 -10.98
C SER A 193 14.16 0.00 -12.08
N LEU A 194 12.84 0.15 -12.06
CA LEU A 194 11.90 -0.41 -13.02
C LEU A 194 11.18 0.74 -13.72
N HIS A 195 11.45 0.94 -15.01
CA HIS A 195 10.95 2.07 -15.78
C HIS A 195 9.72 1.67 -16.62
N PHE A 196 8.69 2.51 -16.57
CA PHE A 196 7.42 2.31 -17.26
C PHE A 196 7.22 3.37 -18.35
N SER A 197 7.46 3.00 -19.61
CA SER A 197 7.39 3.93 -20.74
C SER A 197 5.97 4.40 -21.08
N ASN A 198 4.95 3.61 -20.76
CA ASN A 198 3.60 3.81 -21.28
C ASN A 198 2.70 4.57 -20.31
N SER A 199 2.87 4.36 -19.01
CA SER A 199 2.06 4.98 -17.96
C SER A 199 2.78 4.91 -16.61
N ASN A 200 2.61 5.94 -15.79
CA ASN A 200 3.24 6.03 -14.48
C ASN A 200 2.67 4.98 -13.51
N PRO A 201 3.50 4.32 -12.69
CA PRO A 201 3.06 3.55 -11.55
C PRO A 201 2.50 4.49 -10.46
N ILE A 202 1.33 4.16 -9.93
CA ILE A 202 0.62 4.98 -8.93
C ILE A 202 0.56 4.28 -7.59
N CYS A 203 0.25 2.98 -7.58
CA CYS A 203 0.10 2.22 -6.36
C CYS A 203 0.67 0.81 -6.45
N HIS A 204 1.11 0.26 -5.33
CA HIS A 204 1.74 -1.07 -5.28
C HIS A 204 1.51 -1.76 -3.94
N ALA A 205 1.39 -3.09 -3.97
CA ALA A 205 1.14 -3.92 -2.79
C ALA A 205 1.98 -5.20 -2.82
N PHE A 206 2.55 -5.56 -1.68
CA PHE A 206 3.39 -6.75 -1.53
C PHE A 206 2.71 -7.77 -0.63
N ASP A 207 2.77 -9.05 -1.02
CA ASP A 207 2.29 -10.19 -0.23
C ASP A 207 3.49 -11.04 0.23
N PRO A 208 3.86 -11.01 1.53
CA PRO A 208 4.95 -11.82 2.05
C PRO A 208 4.65 -13.33 2.06
N GLU A 209 3.39 -13.74 1.92
CA GLU A 209 2.97 -15.14 1.98
C GLU A 209 2.73 -15.77 0.59
N ALA A 210 2.96 -15.02 -0.49
CA ALA A 210 2.80 -15.50 -1.86
C ALA A 210 3.77 -16.65 -2.19
N LYS A 211 3.22 -17.79 -2.64
CA LYS A 211 3.98 -19.03 -2.92
C LYS A 211 4.36 -19.20 -4.39
N ASP A 212 3.62 -18.55 -5.27
CA ASP A 212 3.73 -18.62 -6.74
C ASP A 212 4.83 -17.73 -7.30
N GLY A 213 5.47 -16.93 -6.45
CA GLY A 213 6.47 -15.94 -6.84
C GLY A 213 5.86 -14.68 -7.44
N HIS A 214 4.55 -14.48 -7.46
CA HIS A 214 3.91 -13.24 -7.91
C HIS A 214 3.50 -12.39 -6.70
N ASP A 215 4.50 -11.93 -5.95
CA ASP A 215 4.35 -11.31 -4.63
C ASP A 215 4.13 -9.78 -4.69
N LEU A 216 4.38 -9.12 -5.83
CA LEU A 216 4.27 -7.67 -5.97
C LEU A 216 3.24 -7.27 -7.04
N LEU A 217 2.22 -6.51 -6.63
CA LEU A 217 1.28 -5.84 -7.52
C LEU A 217 1.68 -4.40 -7.78
N ILE A 218 1.43 -3.93 -9.01
CA ILE A 218 1.71 -2.58 -9.46
C ILE A 218 0.54 -2.08 -10.30
N GLY A 219 -0.18 -1.08 -9.81
CA GLY A 219 -1.26 -0.38 -10.53
C GLY A 219 -0.76 0.91 -11.18
N LEU A 220 -1.19 1.14 -12.42
CA LEU A 220 -0.76 2.26 -13.24
C LEU A 220 -1.82 3.35 -13.37
N ASN A 221 -1.37 4.54 -13.81
CA ASN A 221 -2.26 5.66 -14.13
C ASN A 221 -3.20 5.37 -15.33
N SER A 222 -2.89 4.40 -16.19
CA SER A 222 -3.78 3.97 -17.29
C SER A 222 -4.93 3.06 -16.83
N GLY A 223 -4.87 2.56 -15.58
CA GLY A 223 -5.76 1.51 -15.09
C GLY A 223 -5.17 0.10 -15.20
N ASP A 224 -4.08 -0.07 -15.94
CA ASP A 224 -3.38 -1.36 -16.09
C ASP A 224 -2.78 -1.81 -14.76
N VAL A 225 -2.70 -3.13 -14.58
CA VAL A 225 -2.11 -3.75 -13.38
C VAL A 225 -1.12 -4.84 -13.76
N TYR A 226 0.06 -4.79 -13.14
CA TYR A 226 1.08 -5.83 -13.25
C TYR A 226 1.20 -6.61 -11.95
N SER A 227 1.40 -7.92 -12.09
CA SER A 227 1.75 -8.84 -11.01
C SER A 227 3.10 -9.47 -11.33
N VAL A 228 4.08 -9.29 -10.44
CA VAL A 228 5.48 -9.68 -10.67
C VAL A 228 6.11 -10.33 -9.45
N SER A 229 7.21 -11.04 -9.69
CA SER A 229 8.11 -11.50 -8.64
C SER A 229 9.14 -10.45 -8.30
N LEU A 230 9.14 -9.98 -7.05
CA LEU A 230 10.18 -9.11 -6.50
C LEU A 230 11.54 -9.80 -6.57
N ARG A 231 11.59 -11.08 -6.20
CA ARG A 231 12.81 -11.90 -6.27
C ARG A 231 13.37 -11.98 -7.69
N GLN A 232 12.52 -12.21 -8.68
CA GLN A 232 12.97 -12.24 -10.09
C GLN A 232 13.42 -10.86 -10.57
N GLN A 233 12.75 -9.78 -10.16
CA GLN A 233 13.15 -8.42 -10.54
C GLN A 233 14.54 -8.05 -10.00
N LEU A 234 14.86 -8.49 -8.77
CA LEU A 234 16.15 -8.23 -8.12
C LEU A 234 17.31 -9.06 -8.71
N GLN A 235 17.00 -10.24 -9.26
CA GLN A 235 17.97 -11.10 -9.94
C GLN A 235 18.30 -10.61 -11.36
N ASP A 236 17.33 -10.02 -12.04
CA ASP A 236 17.54 -9.44 -13.36
C ASP A 236 18.30 -8.11 -13.27
N VAL A 237 19.12 -7.79 -14.27
CA VAL A 237 19.91 -6.55 -14.33
C VAL A 237 19.23 -5.47 -15.20
N GLY A 238 18.21 -5.83 -15.98
CA GLY A 238 17.48 -4.92 -16.87
C GLY A 238 16.67 -3.85 -16.14
N LYS A 239 16.17 -2.85 -16.87
CA LYS A 239 15.28 -1.80 -16.32
C LYS A 239 13.80 -2.04 -16.60
N LYS A 240 13.47 -3.12 -17.30
CA LYS A 240 12.10 -3.49 -17.68
C LYS A 240 11.59 -4.58 -16.75
N LEU A 241 10.26 -4.68 -16.63
CA LEU A 241 9.62 -5.78 -15.90
C LEU A 241 9.93 -7.13 -16.58
N VAL A 242 10.22 -8.13 -15.77
CA VAL A 242 10.48 -9.51 -16.20
C VAL A 242 9.46 -10.45 -15.56
N GLY A 243 8.94 -11.42 -16.31
CA GLY A 243 8.02 -12.43 -15.75
C GLY A 243 6.69 -11.84 -15.26
N ALA A 244 6.20 -10.76 -15.88
CA ALA A 244 5.00 -10.07 -15.42
C ALA A 244 3.71 -10.67 -16.00
N GLN A 245 2.73 -10.86 -15.13
CA GLN A 245 1.32 -11.03 -15.52
C GLN A 245 0.68 -9.64 -15.65
N HIS A 246 -0.16 -9.45 -16.67
CA HIS A 246 -0.74 -8.16 -17.03
C HIS A 246 -2.26 -8.24 -17.06
N TYR A 247 -2.92 -7.47 -16.19
CA TYR A 247 -4.36 -7.36 -16.07
C TYR A 247 -4.86 -6.00 -16.57
N ASN A 248 -6.13 -5.95 -16.99
CA ASN A 248 -6.74 -4.77 -17.58
C ASN A 248 -5.88 -4.18 -18.71
N LYS A 249 -5.38 -5.07 -19.57
CA LYS A 249 -4.46 -4.69 -20.64
C LYS A 249 -5.10 -3.61 -21.50
N GLU A 250 -4.38 -2.50 -21.67
CA GLU A 250 -4.80 -1.37 -22.51
C GLU A 250 -6.13 -0.72 -22.05
N GLY A 251 -6.47 -0.83 -20.75
CA GLY A 251 -7.68 -0.24 -20.18
C GLY A 251 -8.99 -0.84 -20.69
N THR A 252 -8.96 -2.09 -21.19
CA THR A 252 -10.11 -2.82 -21.76
C THR A 252 -11.28 -2.97 -20.79
N VAL A 253 -10.99 -3.10 -19.49
CA VAL A 253 -12.00 -3.22 -18.43
C VAL A 253 -12.36 -1.85 -17.88
N ASN A 254 -11.34 -1.05 -17.58
CA ASN A 254 -11.49 0.32 -17.11
C ASN A 254 -10.26 1.15 -17.49
N ASN A 255 -10.45 2.34 -18.05
CA ASN A 255 -9.38 3.27 -18.40
C ASN A 255 -9.14 4.35 -17.34
N SER A 256 -9.92 4.33 -16.24
CA SER A 256 -9.70 5.20 -15.09
C SER A 256 -8.46 4.76 -14.32
N ARG A 257 -7.66 5.72 -13.85
CA ARG A 257 -6.40 5.44 -13.14
C ARG A 257 -6.63 4.58 -11.90
N CYS A 258 -5.70 3.67 -11.63
CA CYS A 258 -5.61 2.99 -10.35
C CYS A 258 -5.30 4.03 -9.27
N VAL A 259 -5.93 3.88 -8.10
CA VAL A 259 -5.69 4.74 -6.94
C VAL A 259 -5.15 3.95 -5.77
N CYS A 260 -5.68 2.74 -5.55
CA CYS A 260 -5.21 1.85 -4.49
C CYS A 260 -5.35 0.40 -4.96
N ILE A 261 -4.42 -0.45 -4.54
CA ILE A 261 -4.39 -1.87 -4.83
C ILE A 261 -4.08 -2.62 -3.55
N ALA A 262 -4.81 -3.71 -3.29
CA ALA A 262 -4.63 -4.49 -2.08
C ALA A 262 -4.86 -5.97 -2.36
N TRP A 263 -4.02 -6.81 -1.77
CA TRP A 263 -4.26 -8.25 -1.69
C TRP A 263 -5.48 -8.52 -0.80
N ILE A 264 -6.27 -9.52 -1.17
CA ILE A 264 -7.34 -10.02 -0.30
C ILE A 264 -6.69 -10.95 0.71
N PRO A 265 -6.75 -10.65 2.03
CA PRO A 265 -6.13 -11.50 3.04
C PRO A 265 -6.66 -12.92 3.01
N LYS A 266 -5.79 -13.91 3.26
CA LYS A 266 -6.12 -15.34 3.30
C LYS A 266 -6.73 -15.90 1.99
N SER A 267 -6.57 -15.19 0.88
CA SER A 267 -6.96 -15.66 -0.45
C SER A 267 -5.79 -16.33 -1.17
N ASP A 268 -6.10 -17.16 -2.17
CA ASP A 268 -5.09 -17.78 -3.03
C ASP A 268 -4.74 -16.86 -4.21
N GLY A 269 -4.19 -15.69 -3.91
CA GLY A 269 -3.77 -14.70 -4.91
C GLY A 269 -4.91 -13.90 -5.52
N ALA A 270 -5.99 -13.65 -4.79
CA ALA A 270 -7.00 -12.67 -5.19
C ALA A 270 -6.63 -11.27 -4.69
N PHE A 271 -6.96 -10.24 -5.47
CA PHE A 271 -6.68 -8.86 -5.12
C PHE A 271 -7.75 -7.91 -5.64
N VAL A 272 -7.81 -6.73 -5.05
CA VAL A 272 -8.72 -5.66 -5.43
C VAL A 272 -7.97 -4.45 -5.96
N VAL A 273 -8.58 -3.76 -6.90
CA VAL A 273 -8.04 -2.54 -7.52
C VAL A 273 -9.13 -1.49 -7.48
N ALA A 274 -8.88 -0.38 -6.77
CA ALA A 274 -9.77 0.77 -6.71
C ALA A 274 -9.36 1.83 -7.74
N HIS A 275 -10.34 2.39 -8.44
CA HIS A 275 -10.15 3.34 -9.52
C HIS A 275 -10.74 4.72 -9.20
N ALA A 276 -10.25 5.74 -9.91
CA ALA A 276 -10.65 7.12 -9.70
C ALA A 276 -12.07 7.47 -10.20
N ASP A 277 -12.77 6.51 -10.80
CA ASP A 277 -14.16 6.65 -11.26
C ASP A 277 -15.18 6.15 -10.23
N GLY A 278 -14.73 5.63 -9.08
CA GLY A 278 -15.63 5.11 -8.05
C GLY A 278 -15.90 3.61 -8.12
N ASN A 279 -15.21 2.91 -9.02
CA ASN A 279 -15.30 1.47 -9.16
C ASN A 279 -14.10 0.75 -8.53
N LEU A 280 -14.37 -0.41 -7.95
CA LEU A 280 -13.41 -1.37 -7.47
C LEU A 280 -13.59 -2.68 -8.23
N TYR A 281 -12.50 -3.27 -8.69
CA TYR A 281 -12.51 -4.53 -9.42
C TYR A 281 -11.76 -5.59 -8.65
N VAL A 282 -12.30 -6.80 -8.64
CA VAL A 282 -11.70 -7.96 -7.99
C VAL A 282 -11.09 -8.84 -9.06
N TYR A 283 -9.80 -9.14 -8.91
CA TYR A 283 -9.04 -10.00 -9.81
C TYR A 283 -8.56 -11.24 -9.06
N GLU A 284 -8.38 -12.32 -9.81
CA GLU A 284 -7.84 -13.58 -9.29
C GLU A 284 -6.68 -14.03 -10.16
N LYS A 285 -5.51 -14.30 -9.57
CA LYS A 285 -4.32 -14.69 -10.34
C LYS A 285 -4.48 -15.97 -11.14
N SER A 286 -5.22 -16.93 -10.59
CA SER A 286 -5.44 -18.26 -11.18
C SER A 286 -6.24 -18.20 -12.50
N LYS A 287 -6.89 -17.08 -12.79
CA LYS A 287 -7.77 -16.89 -13.95
C LYS A 287 -7.12 -16.02 -15.01
N ASP A 288 -7.07 -16.55 -16.23
CA ASP A 288 -6.59 -15.80 -17.38
C ASP A 288 -7.67 -14.84 -17.91
N GLY A 289 -7.30 -13.57 -18.14
CA GLY A 289 -8.19 -12.54 -18.71
C GLY A 289 -8.51 -12.70 -20.20
N SER A 290 -8.46 -13.91 -20.74
CA SER A 290 -8.67 -14.18 -22.18
C SER A 290 -10.14 -14.09 -22.61
N VAL A 291 -11.07 -14.05 -21.66
CA VAL A 291 -12.51 -13.92 -21.93
C VAL A 291 -12.95 -12.50 -21.65
N ASP A 292 -13.69 -11.91 -22.61
CA ASP A 292 -14.26 -10.57 -22.46
C ASP A 292 -15.11 -10.47 -21.19
N SER A 293 -14.66 -9.61 -20.28
CA SER A 293 -15.31 -9.37 -18.99
C SER A 293 -16.17 -8.11 -19.11
N THR A 294 -17.47 -8.29 -19.36
CA THR A 294 -18.42 -7.17 -19.44
C THR A 294 -19.34 -7.16 -18.22
N PHE A 295 -19.47 -5.99 -17.60
CA PHE A 295 -20.37 -5.78 -16.46
C PHE A 295 -21.59 -4.96 -16.88
N PRO A 296 -22.74 -5.14 -16.22
CA PRO A 296 -23.91 -4.29 -16.43
C PRO A 296 -23.58 -2.81 -16.17
N VAL A 297 -24.21 -1.93 -16.95
CA VAL A 297 -24.11 -0.48 -16.74
C VAL A 297 -24.68 -0.09 -15.38
N ILE A 298 -23.98 0.77 -14.66
CA ILE A 298 -24.47 1.35 -13.39
C ILE A 298 -25.65 2.26 -13.70
N LYS A 299 -26.83 1.93 -13.17
CA LYS A 299 -28.04 2.74 -13.36
C LYS A 299 -28.05 3.98 -12.46
N ASP A 300 -27.60 3.82 -11.22
CA ASP A 300 -27.54 4.89 -10.22
C ASP A 300 -26.11 4.95 -9.66
N GLN A 301 -25.40 6.04 -9.95
CA GLN A 301 -24.01 6.23 -9.53
C GLN A 301 -23.88 6.64 -8.05
N THR A 302 -25.00 6.92 -7.38
CA THR A 302 -25.01 7.28 -5.96
C THR A 302 -25.13 6.05 -5.06
N GLN A 303 -25.52 4.92 -5.62
CA GLN A 303 -25.83 3.70 -4.87
C GLN A 303 -24.72 2.67 -5.02
N PHE A 304 -24.44 2.00 -3.91
CA PHE A 304 -23.56 0.85 -3.89
C PHE A 304 -24.18 -0.30 -4.71
N SER A 305 -23.37 -0.96 -5.55
CA SER A 305 -23.79 -2.18 -6.25
C SER A 305 -22.62 -3.09 -6.58
N VAL A 306 -22.86 -4.40 -6.60
CA VAL A 306 -21.88 -5.41 -6.99
C VAL A 306 -22.41 -6.19 -8.18
N ALA A 307 -21.54 -6.41 -9.17
CA ALA A 307 -21.82 -7.23 -10.33
C ALA A 307 -20.72 -8.27 -10.51
N HIS A 308 -21.11 -9.53 -10.63
CA HIS A 308 -20.20 -10.64 -10.89
C HIS A 308 -20.03 -10.90 -12.37
N ALA A 309 -18.85 -11.37 -12.76
CA ALA A 309 -18.59 -11.80 -14.12
C ALA A 309 -19.49 -12.99 -14.49
N ARG A 310 -19.98 -13.00 -15.73
CA ARG A 310 -20.87 -14.07 -16.22
C ARG A 310 -20.14 -15.40 -16.43
N SER A 311 -18.83 -15.33 -16.68
CA SER A 311 -17.98 -16.49 -16.94
C SER A 311 -17.09 -16.76 -15.74
N SER A 312 -16.97 -18.04 -15.35
CA SER A 312 -16.03 -18.45 -14.31
C SER A 312 -14.56 -18.29 -14.73
N LYS A 313 -14.28 -18.12 -16.03
CA LYS A 313 -12.94 -17.87 -16.59
C LYS A 313 -12.67 -16.39 -16.85
N SER A 314 -13.61 -15.50 -16.55
CA SER A 314 -13.40 -14.06 -16.72
C SER A 314 -12.43 -13.52 -15.68
N ASN A 315 -11.70 -12.48 -16.07
CA ASN A 315 -10.94 -11.65 -15.14
C ASN A 315 -11.08 -10.20 -15.59
N PRO A 316 -11.58 -9.27 -14.74
CA PRO A 316 -11.93 -9.42 -13.32
C PRO A 316 -13.15 -10.31 -13.06
N ILE A 317 -13.23 -10.83 -11.84
CA ILE A 317 -14.31 -11.73 -11.37
C ILE A 317 -15.53 -10.96 -10.85
N ALA A 318 -15.33 -9.73 -10.35
CA ALA A 318 -16.39 -8.87 -9.84
C ALA A 318 -16.06 -7.39 -10.03
N ARG A 319 -17.11 -6.58 -10.13
CA ARG A 319 -17.06 -5.11 -10.12
C ARG A 319 -17.97 -4.58 -9.02
N TRP A 320 -17.38 -3.81 -8.13
CA TRP A 320 -18.03 -3.09 -7.05
C TRP A 320 -18.11 -1.61 -7.44
N HIS A 321 -19.31 -1.06 -7.56
CA HIS A 321 -19.50 0.37 -7.65
C HIS A 321 -19.76 0.93 -6.25
N ILE A 322 -18.87 1.80 -5.77
CA ILE A 322 -18.89 2.28 -4.38
C ILE A 322 -19.57 3.65 -4.26
N CYS A 323 -19.20 4.59 -5.13
CA CYS A 323 -19.65 5.97 -5.07
C CYS A 323 -19.47 6.70 -6.40
N GLN A 324 -20.09 7.87 -6.52
CA GLN A 324 -19.85 8.78 -7.62
C GLN A 324 -18.53 9.54 -7.38
N GLY A 325 -17.52 9.27 -8.21
CA GLY A 325 -16.21 9.91 -8.14
C GLY A 325 -15.14 9.05 -7.47
N SER A 326 -13.93 9.60 -7.34
CA SER A 326 -12.72 8.83 -6.97
C SER A 326 -12.82 8.15 -5.62
N ILE A 327 -12.52 6.85 -5.59
CA ILE A 327 -12.04 6.18 -4.38
C ILE A 327 -10.61 6.66 -4.14
N ASN A 328 -10.29 7.07 -2.92
CA ASN A 328 -8.97 7.57 -2.56
C ASN A 328 -8.12 6.51 -1.87
N ASN A 329 -8.73 5.62 -1.08
CA ASN A 329 -8.02 4.54 -0.40
C ASN A 329 -8.96 3.37 -0.10
N VAL A 330 -8.38 2.17 -0.01
CA VAL A 330 -9.06 0.96 0.45
C VAL A 330 -8.17 0.20 1.42
N ALA A 331 -8.76 -0.38 2.46
CA ALA A 331 -8.04 -1.18 3.44
C ALA A 331 -8.89 -2.36 3.90
N PHE A 332 -8.32 -3.56 3.87
CA PHE A 332 -8.93 -4.74 4.48
C PHE A 332 -8.66 -4.77 5.98
N SER A 333 -9.62 -5.29 6.73
CA SER A 333 -9.40 -5.69 8.12
C SER A 333 -8.37 -6.83 8.19
N THR A 334 -7.68 -6.96 9.33
CA THR A 334 -6.62 -7.97 9.52
C THR A 334 -7.13 -9.41 9.38
N ASP A 335 -8.41 -9.65 9.66
CA ASP A 335 -9.06 -10.93 9.48
C ASP A 335 -9.51 -11.22 8.03
N GLY A 336 -9.54 -10.20 7.17
CA GLY A 336 -10.00 -10.26 5.77
C GLY A 336 -11.52 -10.21 5.59
N VAL A 337 -12.29 -10.01 6.66
CA VAL A 337 -13.76 -10.06 6.62
C VAL A 337 -14.35 -8.74 6.11
N TYR A 338 -13.77 -7.62 6.50
CA TYR A 338 -14.28 -6.30 6.20
C TYR A 338 -13.36 -5.52 5.25
N LEU A 339 -13.98 -4.72 4.38
CA LEU A 339 -13.31 -3.80 3.47
C LEU A 339 -13.75 -2.37 3.78
N ALA A 340 -12.81 -1.52 4.19
CA ALA A 340 -13.02 -0.09 4.33
C ALA A 340 -12.64 0.63 3.03
N THR A 341 -13.46 1.59 2.61
CA THR A 341 -13.18 2.47 1.48
C THR A 341 -13.44 3.93 1.87
N VAL A 342 -12.60 4.83 1.36
CA VAL A 342 -12.77 6.28 1.51
C VAL A 342 -12.69 6.95 0.15
N GLY A 343 -13.51 7.99 -0.06
CA GLY A 343 -13.67 8.61 -1.38
C GLY A 343 -13.71 10.13 -1.38
N ARG A 344 -13.75 10.67 -2.60
CA ARG A 344 -13.88 12.12 -2.89
C ARG A 344 -15.17 12.72 -2.35
N ASP A 345 -16.19 11.89 -2.17
CA ASP A 345 -17.50 12.27 -1.63
C ASP A 345 -17.50 12.46 -0.10
N GLY A 346 -16.36 12.21 0.56
CA GLY A 346 -16.18 12.44 1.99
C GLY A 346 -16.70 11.32 2.88
N TYR A 347 -17.08 10.17 2.32
CA TYR A 347 -17.60 9.06 3.12
C TYR A 347 -16.54 7.98 3.37
N LEU A 348 -16.48 7.52 4.62
CA LEU A 348 -15.99 6.19 4.95
C LEU A 348 -17.14 5.21 4.74
N ARG A 349 -16.87 4.11 4.04
CA ARG A 349 -17.81 2.99 3.89
C ARG A 349 -17.11 1.70 4.27
N VAL A 350 -17.79 0.87 5.07
CA VAL A 350 -17.28 -0.42 5.51
C VAL A 350 -18.22 -1.50 5.01
N PHE A 351 -17.68 -2.47 4.29
CA PHE A 351 -18.41 -3.57 3.70
C PHE A 351 -18.00 -4.89 4.34
N ASP A 352 -18.96 -5.80 4.51
CA ASP A 352 -18.66 -7.21 4.66
C ASP A 352 -18.30 -7.74 3.26
N TYR A 353 -17.05 -8.12 3.08
CA TYR A 353 -16.49 -8.46 1.78
C TYR A 353 -17.13 -9.74 1.22
N LEU A 354 -17.38 -10.74 2.08
CA LEU A 354 -17.94 -12.02 1.65
C LEU A 354 -19.45 -11.95 1.42
N LYS A 355 -20.16 -11.16 2.23
CA LYS A 355 -21.62 -10.96 2.05
C LYS A 355 -21.95 -9.88 1.02
N GLU A 356 -20.96 -9.10 0.60
CA GLU A 356 -21.11 -8.01 -0.38
C GLU A 356 -22.12 -6.95 0.07
N GLN A 357 -22.09 -6.61 1.35
CA GLN A 357 -23.07 -5.71 1.97
C GLN A 357 -22.38 -4.57 2.70
N LEU A 358 -22.96 -3.37 2.58
CA LEU A 358 -22.58 -2.23 3.39
C LEU A 358 -22.98 -2.50 4.85
N ILE A 359 -22.03 -2.36 5.77
CA ILE A 359 -22.21 -2.59 7.21
C ILE A 359 -22.41 -1.28 7.94
N CYS A 360 -21.50 -0.33 7.73
CA CYS A 360 -21.55 0.98 8.35
C CYS A 360 -20.71 1.97 7.55
N GLY A 361 -20.72 3.22 8.01
CA GLY A 361 -19.90 4.27 7.47
C GLY A 361 -20.41 5.62 7.92
N GLY A 362 -19.71 6.67 7.51
CA GLY A 362 -20.20 8.01 7.72
C GLY A 362 -19.33 9.07 7.07
N LYS A 363 -19.84 10.28 7.15
CA LYS A 363 -19.30 11.43 6.44
C LYS A 363 -18.22 12.15 7.26
N SER A 364 -17.21 12.65 6.56
CA SER A 364 -16.27 13.66 7.08
C SER A 364 -17.02 14.93 7.49
N TYR A 365 -16.36 15.74 8.32
CA TYR A 365 -16.88 17.06 8.68
C TYR A 365 -16.89 17.99 7.47
N TYR A 366 -15.86 17.87 6.62
CA TYR A 366 -15.76 18.62 5.38
C TYR A 366 -14.86 17.89 4.36
N GLY A 367 -15.13 18.10 3.07
CA GLY A 367 -14.27 17.63 1.98
C GLY A 367 -14.12 16.11 1.87
N ALA A 368 -13.14 15.68 1.08
CA ALA A 368 -12.87 14.27 0.84
C ALA A 368 -12.12 13.59 2.00
N LEU A 369 -12.33 12.28 2.17
CA LEU A 369 -11.44 11.44 2.96
C LEU A 369 -10.36 10.86 2.04
N LEU A 370 -9.09 10.99 2.43
CA LEU A 370 -7.94 10.69 1.57
C LEU A 370 -7.27 9.36 1.92
N CYS A 371 -7.29 8.97 3.19
CA CYS A 371 -6.63 7.77 3.67
C CYS A 371 -7.44 7.09 4.78
N CYS A 372 -7.32 5.77 4.86
CA CYS A 372 -7.91 4.97 5.93
C CYS A 372 -7.02 3.78 6.29
N THR A 373 -7.08 3.33 7.53
CA THR A 373 -6.37 2.15 8.01
C THR A 373 -7.12 1.48 9.17
N TRP A 374 -6.90 0.19 9.37
CA TRP A 374 -7.50 -0.59 10.46
C TRP A 374 -6.56 -0.69 11.65
N SER A 375 -7.11 -0.73 12.86
CA SER A 375 -6.38 -1.18 14.04
C SER A 375 -6.02 -2.67 13.91
N GLY A 376 -4.94 -3.10 14.56
CA GLY A 376 -4.45 -4.48 14.45
C GLY A 376 -5.47 -5.54 14.90
N ASP A 377 -6.35 -5.17 15.84
CA ASP A 377 -7.43 -6.00 16.35
C ASP A 377 -8.76 -5.87 15.56
N GLY A 378 -8.82 -5.01 14.54
CA GLY A 378 -10.00 -4.80 13.71
C GLY A 378 -11.16 -4.05 14.38
N LYS A 379 -10.98 -3.50 15.60
CA LYS A 379 -12.04 -2.78 16.33
C LYS A 379 -12.24 -1.34 15.86
N TYR A 380 -11.19 -0.72 15.35
CA TYR A 380 -11.19 0.69 14.98
C TYR A 380 -10.70 0.93 13.56
N ILE A 381 -11.25 1.96 12.93
CA ILE A 381 -10.78 2.48 11.65
C ILE A 381 -10.34 3.92 11.87
N LEU A 382 -9.13 4.23 11.41
CA LEU A 382 -8.60 5.58 11.41
C LEU A 382 -8.71 6.16 10.01
N THR A 383 -9.13 7.40 9.91
CA THR A 383 -9.30 8.13 8.64
C THR A 383 -8.64 9.51 8.72
N GLY A 384 -8.18 10.02 7.57
CA GLY A 384 -7.67 11.38 7.42
C GLY A 384 -8.18 12.02 6.13
N GLY A 385 -8.47 13.32 6.16
CA GLY A 385 -9.19 14.01 5.09
C GLY A 385 -8.68 15.40 4.69
N GLU A 386 -9.48 16.05 3.83
CA GLU A 386 -9.31 17.44 3.39
C GLU A 386 -9.82 18.47 4.42
N ASP A 387 -10.41 18.00 5.52
CA ASP A 387 -10.78 18.82 6.68
C ASP A 387 -9.62 19.01 7.66
N ASP A 388 -8.42 18.53 7.32
CA ASP A 388 -7.20 18.57 8.14
C ASP A 388 -7.30 17.75 9.44
N LEU A 389 -8.35 16.93 9.57
CA LEU A 389 -8.63 16.14 10.76
C LEU A 389 -8.20 14.69 10.59
N VAL A 390 -7.91 14.06 11.73
CA VAL A 390 -7.94 12.60 11.88
C VAL A 390 -9.23 12.20 12.59
N THR A 391 -9.89 11.14 12.14
CA THR A 391 -11.14 10.66 12.73
C THR A 391 -11.05 9.16 13.01
N VAL A 392 -11.44 8.76 14.23
CA VAL A 392 -11.47 7.38 14.70
C VAL A 392 -12.91 6.86 14.73
N TRP A 393 -13.12 5.71 14.09
CA TRP A 393 -14.41 5.05 13.95
C TRP A 393 -14.40 3.73 14.71
N SER A 394 -15.41 3.49 15.54
CA SER A 394 -15.63 2.21 16.23
C SER A 394 -16.47 1.28 15.37
N MET A 395 -16.03 0.04 15.21
CA MET A 395 -16.79 -1.00 14.51
C MET A 395 -17.92 -1.59 15.35
N GLU A 396 -17.76 -1.60 16.67
CA GLU A 396 -18.78 -2.09 17.61
C GLU A 396 -19.96 -1.12 17.66
N ASP A 397 -19.68 0.17 17.86
CA ASP A 397 -20.69 1.22 17.91
C ASP A 397 -21.18 1.66 16.53
N ARG A 398 -20.40 1.39 15.48
CA ARG A 398 -20.63 1.85 14.11
C ARG A 398 -20.79 3.38 14.02
N LYS A 399 -19.95 4.12 14.75
CA LYS A 399 -19.96 5.60 14.82
C LYS A 399 -18.55 6.16 15.04
N VAL A 400 -18.43 7.47 14.88
CA VAL A 400 -17.20 8.20 15.25
C VAL A 400 -17.08 8.25 16.77
N VAL A 401 -15.91 7.90 17.28
CA VAL A 401 -15.62 7.88 18.74
C VAL A 401 -14.59 8.90 19.17
N ALA A 402 -13.75 9.38 18.25
CA ALA A 402 -12.81 10.47 18.51
C ALA A 402 -12.44 11.20 17.22
N TRP A 403 -12.03 12.45 17.34
CA TRP A 403 -11.44 13.23 16.25
C TRP A 403 -10.23 14.03 16.76
N GLY A 404 -9.25 14.32 15.91
CA GLY A 404 -8.03 15.03 16.28
C GLY A 404 -7.75 16.19 15.33
N GLU A 405 -7.38 17.33 15.91
CA GLU A 405 -6.93 18.54 15.19
C GLU A 405 -5.44 18.75 15.45
N GLY A 406 -4.69 19.08 14.40
CA GLY A 406 -3.27 19.39 14.54
C GLY A 406 -2.54 19.60 13.22
N HIS A 407 -3.00 18.94 12.15
CA HIS A 407 -2.49 19.24 10.82
C HIS A 407 -2.97 20.61 10.35
N ASN A 408 -2.16 21.28 9.53
CA ASN A 408 -2.47 22.60 8.94
C ASN A 408 -2.77 22.50 7.43
N SER A 409 -2.96 21.27 6.94
CA SER A 409 -3.30 20.94 5.57
C SER A 409 -3.72 19.46 5.51
N TRP A 410 -4.14 18.99 4.33
CA TRP A 410 -4.80 17.71 4.18
C TRP A 410 -3.98 16.55 4.72
N VAL A 411 -4.64 15.64 5.42
CA VAL A 411 -4.02 14.43 5.96
C VAL A 411 -3.84 13.41 4.83
N SER A 412 -2.59 13.14 4.49
CA SER A 412 -2.20 12.32 3.34
C SER A 412 -2.01 10.84 3.66
N GLY A 413 -1.69 10.51 4.91
CA GLY A 413 -1.45 9.14 5.35
C GLY A 413 -1.70 8.98 6.84
N VAL A 414 -2.21 7.80 7.21
CA VAL A 414 -2.50 7.40 8.58
C VAL A 414 -2.08 5.95 8.79
N ALA A 415 -1.56 5.62 9.98
CA ALA A 415 -1.19 4.25 10.34
C ALA A 415 -1.31 4.04 11.84
N PHE A 416 -1.83 2.89 12.27
CA PHE A 416 -1.69 2.43 13.66
C PHE A 416 -0.28 1.91 13.90
N ASP A 417 0.23 2.12 15.11
CA ASP A 417 1.51 1.59 15.54
C ASP A 417 1.30 0.28 16.32
N SER A 418 1.36 -0.85 15.62
CA SER A 418 1.23 -2.19 16.22
C SER A 418 2.44 -2.63 17.04
N TYR A 419 3.53 -1.87 17.00
CA TYR A 419 4.78 -2.20 17.69
C TYR A 419 4.99 -1.38 18.97
N TRP A 420 4.13 -0.39 19.20
CA TRP A 420 4.16 0.41 20.42
C TRP A 420 3.29 -0.25 21.50
N SER A 421 3.84 -0.29 22.71
CA SER A 421 3.13 -0.68 23.92
C SER A 421 3.15 0.47 24.93
N SER A 422 2.03 0.65 25.64
CA SER A 422 1.93 1.66 26.69
C SER A 422 2.92 1.38 27.82
N PRO A 423 3.68 2.37 28.31
CA PRO A 423 4.54 2.21 29.49
C PRO A 423 3.76 1.86 30.77
N ALA A 424 2.44 2.07 30.80
CA ALA A 424 1.58 1.88 31.95
C ALA A 424 0.78 0.57 31.91
N SER A 425 1.11 -0.38 31.04
CA SER A 425 0.50 -1.72 31.05
C SER A 425 1.07 -2.56 32.21
N ASP A 426 0.78 -2.15 33.45
CA ASP A 426 0.70 -3.14 34.53
C ASP A 426 -0.46 -4.09 34.18
N ASP A 427 -0.31 -5.35 34.57
CA ASP A 427 -1.06 -6.57 34.17
C ASP A 427 -2.60 -6.55 34.35
N THR A 428 -3.18 -5.38 34.64
CA THR A 428 -4.61 -5.12 34.61
C THR A 428 -5.02 -4.70 33.18
N GLU A 429 -5.80 -5.54 32.50
CA GLU A 429 -6.41 -5.31 31.17
C GLU A 429 -7.32 -4.06 31.10
N GLU A 430 -7.31 -3.18 32.10
CA GLU A 430 -8.31 -2.14 32.31
C GLU A 430 -8.06 -0.86 31.49
N ASN A 431 -6.86 -0.60 30.94
CA ASN A 431 -6.62 0.61 30.15
C ASN A 431 -5.89 0.32 28.82
N VAL A 432 -6.67 -0.03 27.79
CA VAL A 432 -6.16 -0.24 26.44
C VAL A 432 -5.89 1.13 25.78
N VAL A 433 -4.63 1.36 25.40
CA VAL A 433 -4.21 2.57 24.68
C VAL A 433 -3.69 2.19 23.30
N TYR A 434 -4.19 2.87 22.27
CA TYR A 434 -3.68 2.72 20.90
C TYR A 434 -2.82 3.92 20.56
N ARG A 435 -1.66 3.67 19.95
CA ARG A 435 -0.89 4.71 19.29
C ARG A 435 -1.10 4.65 17.79
N PHE A 436 -1.25 5.83 17.19
CA PHE A 436 -1.27 5.97 15.75
C PHE A 436 -0.53 7.22 15.31
N GLY A 437 -0.17 7.27 14.04
CA GLY A 437 0.48 8.42 13.41
C GLY A 437 -0.31 8.92 12.21
N SER A 438 -0.15 10.20 11.93
CA SER A 438 -0.67 10.84 10.73
C SER A 438 0.39 11.74 10.10
N VAL A 439 0.35 11.83 8.77
CA VAL A 439 1.22 12.70 7.99
C VAL A 439 0.42 13.55 7.01
N GLY A 440 0.80 14.82 6.89
CA GLY A 440 0.02 15.79 6.13
C GLY A 440 0.79 16.47 5.01
N GLN A 441 0.04 17.15 4.14
CA GLN A 441 0.61 18.04 3.12
C GLN A 441 1.30 19.27 3.74
N ASP A 442 1.07 19.50 5.04
CA ASP A 442 1.76 20.47 5.88
C ASP A 442 3.18 20.06 6.28
N THR A 443 3.68 18.92 5.77
CA THR A 443 5.03 18.39 5.99
C THR A 443 5.30 17.88 7.42
N GLN A 444 4.23 17.70 8.20
CA GLN A 444 4.30 17.29 9.61
C GLN A 444 3.96 15.81 9.81
N LEU A 445 4.69 15.19 10.74
CA LEU A 445 4.34 13.94 11.40
C LEU A 445 3.70 14.26 12.73
N LEU A 446 2.48 13.78 12.93
CA LEU A 446 1.80 13.80 14.22
C LEU A 446 1.67 12.38 14.78
N LEU A 447 1.87 12.24 16.10
CA LEU A 447 1.60 11.00 16.84
C LEU A 447 0.50 11.24 17.85
N TRP A 448 -0.36 10.25 18.03
CA TRP A 448 -1.58 10.35 18.82
C TRP A 448 -1.72 9.13 19.70
N ASP A 449 -2.23 9.36 20.91
CA ASP A 449 -2.62 8.29 21.83
C ASP A 449 -4.14 8.31 21.99
N LEU A 450 -4.74 7.13 21.97
CA LEU A 450 -6.16 6.91 22.15
C LEU A 450 -6.34 5.97 23.34
N SER A 451 -6.59 6.53 24.51
CA SER A 451 -6.99 5.77 25.70
C SER A 451 -8.49 5.48 25.63
N MET A 452 -8.86 4.21 25.78
CA MET A 452 -10.26 3.78 25.69
C MET A 452 -11.10 4.29 26.86
N ASP A 453 -10.51 4.51 28.03
CA ASP A 453 -11.19 5.07 29.20
C ASP A 453 -11.68 6.51 28.96
N GLU A 454 -10.96 7.27 28.12
CA GLU A 454 -11.31 8.65 27.76
C GLU A 454 -12.42 8.73 26.70
N ILE A 455 -12.72 7.63 26.02
CA ILE A 455 -13.79 7.56 25.00
C ILE A 455 -15.17 7.41 25.66
N VAL A 456 -15.23 7.06 26.95
CA VAL A 456 -16.47 7.09 27.74
C VAL A 456 -16.87 8.55 27.94
N VAL A 457 -17.80 9.02 27.10
CA VAL A 457 -18.32 10.40 27.11
C VAL A 457 -18.64 10.83 28.56
N PRO A 458 -18.22 12.03 29.00
CA PRO A 458 -18.69 12.58 30.26
C PRO A 458 -20.22 12.74 30.18
N LEU A 459 -20.96 11.87 30.88
CA LEU A 459 -22.32 12.17 31.28
C LEU A 459 -22.26 13.55 31.95
N ARG A 460 -22.76 14.59 31.29
CA ARG A 460 -22.86 15.92 31.90
C ARG A 460 -23.75 15.78 33.13
N ARG A 461 -23.12 15.62 34.31
CA ARG A 461 -23.80 15.79 35.60
C ARG A 461 -24.34 17.21 35.59
N CYS A 462 -25.66 17.33 35.72
CA CYS A 462 -26.28 18.62 36.01
C CYS A 462 -25.59 19.23 37.25
N PRO A 463 -25.32 20.55 37.29
CA PRO A 463 -24.84 21.19 38.50
C PRO A 463 -25.78 20.88 39.67
N PRO A 464 -25.27 20.63 40.89
CA PRO A 464 -26.12 20.44 42.05
C PRO A 464 -26.84 21.77 42.35
N GLY A 465 -28.09 21.89 41.89
CA GLY A 465 -28.91 23.09 42.14
C GLY A 465 -29.94 23.46 41.07
N GLY A 466 -29.95 22.81 39.90
CA GLY A 466 -30.99 23.03 38.88
C GLY A 466 -32.10 21.99 38.96
N SER A 467 -33.32 22.39 39.34
CA SER A 467 -34.51 21.53 39.29
C SER A 467 -34.73 20.95 37.88
N PRO A 468 -35.09 19.66 37.73
CA PRO A 468 -35.30 19.06 36.42
C PRO A 468 -36.67 19.50 35.90
N THR A 469 -36.71 20.49 35.01
CA THR A 469 -37.85 20.62 34.10
C THR A 469 -37.67 19.57 33.02
N PHE A 470 -38.31 18.41 33.22
CA PHE A 470 -38.51 17.41 32.17
C PHE A 470 -39.27 18.07 31.00
N SER A 471 -38.51 18.56 30.03
CA SER A 471 -39.03 18.68 28.67
C SER A 471 -38.88 17.29 28.06
N ALA A 472 -40.01 16.64 27.78
CA ALA A 472 -40.08 15.38 27.06
C ALA A 472 -39.58 15.60 25.61
N GLY A 473 -38.25 15.64 25.46
CA GLY A 473 -37.53 15.82 24.21
C GLY A 473 -36.18 15.14 24.36
N SER A 474 -36.16 13.85 24.02
CA SER A 474 -35.02 12.93 24.07
C SER A 474 -33.70 13.55 23.57
N GLN A 475 -32.75 13.78 24.47
CA GLN A 475 -31.36 14.15 24.10
C GLN A 475 -30.29 13.24 24.75
N SER A 476 -30.68 12.23 25.54
CA SER A 476 -29.73 11.23 26.08
C SER A 476 -29.77 9.88 25.37
N ALA A 477 -30.66 9.68 24.38
CA ALA A 477 -30.86 8.37 23.74
C ALA A 477 -29.95 8.08 22.53
N HIS A 478 -29.12 9.03 22.09
CA HIS A 478 -28.36 8.87 20.85
C HIS A 478 -27.04 8.10 21.02
N TRP A 479 -26.46 8.06 22.23
CA TRP A 479 -25.16 7.43 22.44
C TRP A 479 -25.20 5.91 22.60
N ASP A 480 -26.29 5.40 23.18
CA ASP A 480 -26.47 3.97 23.50
C ASP A 480 -27.16 3.18 22.38
N SER A 481 -27.66 3.85 21.34
CA SER A 481 -28.31 3.17 20.22
C SER A 481 -27.27 2.75 19.19
N ILE A 482 -27.01 1.44 19.10
CA ILE A 482 -26.17 0.90 18.03
C ILE A 482 -26.80 1.23 16.67
N THR A 483 -26.04 1.91 15.81
CA THR A 483 -26.51 2.34 14.48
C THR A 483 -27.00 1.14 13.66
N PRO A 484 -28.15 1.19 12.96
CA PRO A 484 -28.58 0.08 12.11
C PRO A 484 -27.55 -0.28 11.02
N LEU A 485 -27.48 -1.57 10.69
CA LEU A 485 -26.61 -2.06 9.61
C LEU A 485 -26.97 -1.40 8.27
N GLY A 486 -25.95 -1.10 7.47
CA GLY A 486 -26.09 -0.55 6.12
C GLY A 486 -26.44 0.94 6.05
N THR A 487 -26.39 1.67 7.16
CA THR A 487 -26.73 3.10 7.18
C THR A 487 -25.47 3.96 7.25
N LEU A 488 -25.28 4.85 6.27
CA LEU A 488 -24.24 5.88 6.31
C LEU A 488 -24.68 7.03 7.20
N GLN A 489 -23.87 7.36 8.21
CA GLN A 489 -24.17 8.42 9.16
C GLN A 489 -23.66 9.79 8.67
N PRO A 490 -24.38 10.89 8.95
CA PRO A 490 -23.79 12.22 8.84
C PRO A 490 -22.65 12.39 9.85
N ALA A 491 -21.79 13.38 9.64
CA ALA A 491 -20.80 13.76 10.63
C ALA A 491 -21.52 14.17 11.94
N PRO A 492 -21.12 13.63 13.11
CA PRO A 492 -21.69 14.04 14.39
C PRO A 492 -21.29 15.49 14.73
N CYS A 493 -21.85 16.07 15.78
CA CYS A 493 -21.37 17.37 16.26
C CYS A 493 -19.98 17.21 16.90
N MET A 494 -19.04 18.09 16.58
CA MET A 494 -17.68 18.07 17.17
C MET A 494 -17.69 18.23 18.70
N ARG A 495 -18.74 18.83 19.28
CA ARG A 495 -18.90 18.99 20.74
C ARG A 495 -19.32 17.71 21.45
N ASP A 496 -19.85 16.77 20.68
CA ASP A 496 -20.42 15.52 21.16
C ASP A 496 -19.35 14.42 21.13
N VAL A 497 -18.34 14.54 20.26
CA VAL A 497 -17.25 13.57 20.12
C VAL A 497 -15.97 14.06 20.82
N PRO A 498 -15.27 13.22 21.61
CA PRO A 498 -13.97 13.52 22.19
C PRO A 498 -12.94 14.04 21.18
N LYS A 499 -12.21 15.10 21.57
CA LYS A 499 -11.11 15.69 20.80
C LYS A 499 -9.77 15.15 21.30
N LEU A 500 -9.00 14.54 20.41
CA LEU A 500 -7.62 14.11 20.64
C LEU A 500 -6.65 15.27 20.43
N SER A 501 -5.58 15.27 21.22
CA SER A 501 -4.44 16.17 21.05
C SER A 501 -3.21 15.36 20.61
N PRO A 502 -2.41 15.86 19.66
CA PRO A 502 -1.21 15.15 19.24
C PRO A 502 -0.16 15.15 20.35
N VAL A 503 0.41 13.99 20.63
CA VAL A 503 1.53 13.78 21.55
C VAL A 503 2.82 14.36 20.95
N VAL A 504 2.94 14.28 19.62
CA VAL A 504 4.04 14.85 18.85
C VAL A 504 3.46 15.60 17.67
N ALA A 505 3.99 16.78 17.38
CA ALA A 505 3.85 17.46 16.09
C ALA A 505 5.25 17.87 15.63
N HIS A 506 5.73 17.27 14.54
CA HIS A 506 7.10 17.49 14.08
C HIS A 506 7.18 17.61 12.56
N ARG A 507 7.83 18.68 12.08
CA ARG A 507 8.15 18.82 10.66
C ARG A 507 9.29 17.88 10.27
N VAL A 508 8.97 16.84 9.51
CA VAL A 508 9.91 15.76 9.14
C VAL A 508 10.48 15.92 7.73
N HIS A 509 9.79 16.64 6.85
CA HIS A 509 10.17 16.86 5.45
C HIS A 509 10.03 18.34 5.04
N THR A 510 10.66 18.72 3.93
CA THR A 510 10.47 20.05 3.31
C THR A 510 9.27 20.07 2.38
N GLU A 511 8.98 18.92 1.78
CA GLU A 511 7.90 18.69 0.82
C GLU A 511 6.71 17.96 1.44
N PRO A 512 5.51 18.10 0.85
CA PRO A 512 4.30 17.43 1.32
C PRO A 512 4.50 15.92 1.49
N LEU A 513 4.04 15.40 2.62
CA LEU A 513 4.11 13.97 2.90
C LEU A 513 3.11 13.19 2.05
N SER A 514 3.42 11.92 1.83
CA SER A 514 2.60 10.97 1.08
C SER A 514 2.29 9.70 1.85
N GLY A 515 3.09 9.33 2.84
CA GLY A 515 2.88 8.09 3.59
C GLY A 515 3.69 7.98 4.87
N ILE A 516 3.22 7.11 5.74
CA ILE A 516 3.83 6.74 7.02
C ILE A 516 3.73 5.23 7.18
N ILE A 517 4.79 4.59 7.68
CA ILE A 517 4.81 3.16 7.99
C ILE A 517 5.50 2.97 9.34
N PHE A 518 4.85 2.22 10.23
CA PHE A 518 5.46 1.77 11.48
C PHE A 518 6.13 0.42 11.29
N THR A 519 7.32 0.26 11.85
CA THR A 519 8.03 -1.02 11.97
C THR A 519 8.43 -1.25 13.42
N GLN A 520 8.91 -2.45 13.73
CA GLN A 520 9.38 -2.78 15.07
C GLN A 520 10.54 -1.87 15.53
N GLU A 521 11.39 -1.44 14.61
CA GLU A 521 12.61 -0.71 14.94
C GLU A 521 12.53 0.79 14.61
N SER A 522 11.61 1.19 13.72
CA SER A 522 11.59 2.54 13.17
C SER A 522 10.21 3.00 12.67
N ILE A 523 10.09 4.31 12.44
CA ILE A 523 9.00 4.95 11.71
C ILE A 523 9.55 5.41 10.37
N LEU A 524 8.90 5.06 9.28
CA LEU A 524 9.22 5.54 7.94
C LEU A 524 8.26 6.65 7.55
N THR A 525 8.79 7.70 6.94
CA THR A 525 8.01 8.82 6.39
C THR A 525 8.45 9.11 4.97
N ALA A 526 7.50 9.27 4.06
CA ALA A 526 7.76 9.53 2.64
C ALA A 526 7.17 10.86 2.20
N CYS A 527 7.87 11.57 1.33
CA CYS A 527 7.35 12.78 0.68
C CYS A 527 7.03 12.54 -0.80
N ARG A 528 6.27 13.47 -1.39
CA ARG A 528 5.88 13.40 -2.80
C ARG A 528 7.04 13.40 -3.78
N GLU A 529 8.22 13.88 -3.41
CA GLU A 529 9.44 13.82 -4.25
C GLU A 529 10.15 12.45 -4.18
N GLY A 530 9.70 11.52 -3.35
CA GLY A 530 10.31 10.20 -3.21
C GLY A 530 11.48 10.12 -2.26
N HIS A 531 11.61 11.09 -1.36
CA HIS A 531 12.52 10.96 -0.23
C HIS A 531 11.82 10.19 0.87
N VAL A 532 12.46 9.11 1.33
CA VAL A 532 11.98 8.28 2.43
C VAL A 532 12.97 8.40 3.59
N LYS A 533 12.47 8.84 4.75
CA LYS A 533 13.27 8.99 5.97
C LYS A 533 12.90 7.91 6.98
N ILE A 534 13.93 7.30 7.58
CA ILE A 534 13.83 6.22 8.56
C ILE A 534 14.19 6.78 9.94
N TRP A 535 13.21 6.82 10.84
CA TRP A 535 13.33 7.35 12.20
C TRP A 535 13.38 6.19 13.20
N MET A 536 14.56 5.89 13.74
CA MET A 536 14.74 4.79 14.68
C MET A 536 14.03 5.09 15.98
N ARG A 537 13.33 4.09 16.51
CA ARG A 537 12.70 4.13 17.82
C ARG A 537 13.76 4.31 18.91
N PRO A 538 13.38 4.86 20.08
CA PRO A 538 14.23 4.86 21.24
C PRO A 538 14.54 3.40 21.63
N SER A 539 15.82 3.05 21.69
CA SER A 539 16.25 1.75 22.22
C SER A 539 15.88 1.65 23.69
N SER A 540 15.40 0.50 24.15
CA SER A 540 15.31 0.15 25.57
C SER A 540 16.71 -0.11 26.15
N GLU A 541 17.62 0.84 26.03
CA GLU A 541 18.93 0.78 26.69
C GLU A 541 18.88 1.61 27.97
N THR A 542 18.45 0.96 29.04
CA THR A 542 18.71 1.28 30.46
C THR A 542 18.12 0.10 31.24
N GLN A 543 18.87 -0.94 31.62
CA GLN A 543 19.87 -0.93 32.69
C GLN A 543 20.98 -1.97 32.43
N SER A 544 22.15 -1.55 31.95
CA SER A 544 23.42 -2.18 32.35
C SER A 544 24.59 -1.26 32.02
N SER A 545 25.32 -0.90 33.07
CA SER A 545 26.65 -0.28 33.11
C SER A 545 26.83 1.07 32.43
N ASN A 546 26.61 2.14 33.22
CA ASN A 546 27.59 3.21 33.28
C ASN A 546 28.91 2.62 33.80
N SER A 547 29.80 2.28 32.87
CA SER A 547 31.23 2.13 33.15
C SER A 547 31.96 2.86 32.04
N GLU A 548 32.39 4.08 32.34
CA GLU A 548 33.29 4.85 31.52
C GLU A 548 34.56 4.04 31.22
N THR A 549 34.84 3.75 29.95
CA THR A 549 36.21 3.54 29.47
C THR A 549 36.41 4.32 28.19
N LEU A 550 36.87 5.56 28.38
CA LEU A 550 37.60 6.32 27.38
C LEU A 550 38.79 5.50 26.88
N VAL A 551 38.74 5.05 25.62
CA VAL A 551 39.93 4.63 24.88
C VAL A 551 40.28 5.73 23.89
N CYS A 552 41.06 6.71 24.37
CA CYS A 552 41.73 7.66 23.51
C CYS A 552 43.13 7.15 23.19
N SER A 553 43.35 6.88 21.91
CA SER A 553 44.63 6.53 21.30
C SER A 553 45.58 7.74 21.29
N SER A 554 46.72 7.64 21.97
CA SER A 554 47.96 8.34 21.58
C SER A 554 49.14 7.94 22.47
N MET A 555 50.08 7.13 21.96
CA MET A 555 51.42 7.01 22.53
C MET A 555 52.45 6.88 21.41
N LEU A 556 53.05 8.02 21.06
CA LEU A 556 54.30 8.15 20.31
C LEU A 556 55.17 9.11 21.12
N ALA A 557 56.13 8.58 21.89
CA ALA A 557 57.33 9.30 22.35
C ALA A 557 58.31 8.38 23.10
N GLY A 558 59.45 8.12 22.45
CA GLY A 558 60.84 8.12 22.95
C GLY A 558 61.24 7.49 24.30
N PRO A 559 62.34 6.70 24.36
CA PRO A 559 62.86 6.13 25.60
C PRO A 559 63.72 7.13 26.38
N LYS A 560 63.62 7.12 27.71
CA LYS A 560 64.64 7.67 28.61
C LYS A 560 65.02 6.67 29.69
N VAL A 561 66.32 6.40 29.71
CA VAL A 561 67.11 5.66 30.70
C VAL A 561 67.15 6.42 32.03
N GLY A 562 67.16 5.70 33.16
CA GLY A 562 67.50 6.30 34.46
C GLY A 562 67.25 5.44 35.70
N SER A 563 68.26 4.64 36.06
CA SER A 563 68.65 4.11 37.39
C SER A 563 67.97 4.68 38.66
N SER A 564 67.56 3.80 39.58
CA SER A 564 68.09 3.65 40.97
C SER A 564 67.06 2.95 41.90
N THR A 565 67.25 1.68 42.28
CA THR A 565 67.82 1.13 43.53
C THR A 565 67.06 1.38 44.86
N LEU A 566 66.85 0.26 45.58
CA LEU A 566 66.68 0.07 47.04
C LEU A 566 65.30 0.44 47.62
N LYS A 567 64.59 -0.42 48.38
CA LYS A 567 64.91 -1.65 49.14
C LYS A 567 63.75 -2.63 49.08
#